data_AF-A0A3R9VNA4-F1
#
_entry.id   AF-A0A3R9VNA4-F1
#
_cell.length_a   1.000
_cell.length_b   1.000
_cell.length_c   1.000
_cell.angle_alpha   90.00
_cell.angle_beta   90.00
_cell.angle_gamma   90.00
#
_symmetry.space_group_name_H-M   'P 1'
#
loop_
_entity.id
_entity.type
_entity.pdbx_description
1 polymer ?
#
loop_
_entity_poly.entity_id
_entity_poly.type
_entity_poly.pdbx_seq_one_letter_code
_entity_poly.pdbx_strand_id
1 'polypeptide(L)'
;MNTAVVVVPGAGTLLRALRPGSRAVVRVTEAGADGLAVVDAAALNRPRTVPLAVLRLYEVLYRSRPPRPGYVPIAEHEFVHQLLDAVVCKAFDQDDPCAVDYVRTHPDWAAGGIARLTYDYEEIGPACEKALARAGYGAEPAPRHGSGYGCALRFRRQDHHLCPMLEKPPRDLEGWEP
;
A
#
# COMPACT_ATOMS: atom_id res chain seq x y z
N MET A 1 15.25 34.47 -0.62
CA MET A 1 14.66 33.59 -1.66
C MET A 1 14.63 32.19 -1.07
N ASN A 2 13.47 31.69 -0.64
CA ASN A 2 13.33 30.32 -0.17
C ASN A 2 13.30 29.41 -1.39
N THR A 3 14.42 28.74 -1.66
CA THR A 3 14.45 27.63 -2.61
C THR A 3 13.60 26.51 -2.01
N ALA A 4 12.33 26.45 -2.40
CA ALA A 4 11.48 25.33 -2.04
C ALA A 4 12.14 24.09 -2.63
N VAL A 5 12.75 23.27 -1.77
CA VAL A 5 13.29 21.97 -2.16
C VAL A 5 12.09 21.16 -2.64
N VAL A 6 11.98 21.00 -3.96
CA VAL A 6 10.97 20.12 -4.56
C VAL A 6 11.41 18.71 -4.20
N VAL A 7 10.80 18.14 -3.16
CA VAL A 7 11.00 16.73 -2.81
C VAL A 7 10.37 15.91 -3.93
N VAL A 8 11.22 15.36 -4.80
CA VAL A 8 10.79 14.47 -5.88
C VAL A 8 10.61 13.07 -5.30
N PRO A 9 9.42 12.45 -5.42
CA PRO A 9 9.20 11.08 -4.99
C PRO A 9 10.21 10.11 -5.61
N GLY A 10 10.88 9.34 -4.77
CA GLY A 10 11.80 8.29 -5.20
C GLY A 10 11.07 7.04 -5.72
N ALA A 11 11.82 6.13 -6.34
CA ALA A 11 11.34 4.81 -6.71
C ALA A 11 10.70 4.09 -5.50
N GLY A 12 9.60 3.40 -5.75
CA GLY A 12 8.78 2.75 -4.74
C GLY A 12 7.78 3.68 -4.03
N THR A 13 7.80 4.99 -4.24
CA THR A 13 6.79 5.87 -3.63
C THR A 13 5.41 5.58 -4.20
N LEU A 14 4.38 5.51 -3.35
CA LEU A 14 2.99 5.39 -3.78
C LEU A 14 2.33 6.76 -3.88
N LEU A 15 1.54 6.94 -4.94
CA LEU A 15 0.83 8.17 -5.22
C LEU A 15 -0.65 7.89 -5.49
N ARG A 16 -1.54 8.58 -4.78
CA ARG A 16 -2.99 8.53 -4.97
C ARG A 16 -3.44 9.64 -5.93
N ALA A 17 -4.31 9.31 -6.88
CA ALA A 17 -4.92 10.30 -7.74
C ALA A 17 -5.97 11.14 -6.98
N LEU A 18 -5.89 12.47 -7.10
CA LEU A 18 -6.82 13.44 -6.49
C LEU A 18 -8.00 13.78 -7.41
N ARG A 19 -8.57 12.79 -8.09
CA ARG A 19 -9.73 13.01 -8.98
C ARG A 19 -11.01 12.51 -8.28
N PRO A 20 -12.11 13.28 -8.29
CA PRO A 20 -13.38 12.81 -7.73
C PRO A 20 -13.75 11.42 -8.29
N GLY A 21 -14.08 10.49 -7.40
CA GLY A 21 -14.45 9.10 -7.74
C GLY A 21 -13.28 8.19 -8.17
N SER A 22 -12.04 8.68 -8.21
CA SER A 22 -10.88 7.84 -8.55
C SER A 22 -10.27 7.20 -7.31
N ARG A 23 -10.19 5.87 -7.31
CA ARG A 23 -9.43 5.07 -6.33
C ARG A 23 -8.04 4.66 -6.87
N ALA A 24 -7.57 5.33 -7.91
CA ALA A 24 -6.34 4.94 -8.59
C ALA A 24 -5.11 5.30 -7.72
N VAL A 25 -4.31 4.29 -7.42
CA VAL A 25 -3.01 4.43 -6.76
C VAL A 25 -1.95 3.93 -7.74
N VAL A 26 -0.87 4.70 -7.88
CA VAL A 26 0.28 4.33 -8.72
C VAL A 26 1.55 4.24 -7.90
N ARG A 27 2.47 3.38 -8.33
CA ARG A 27 3.80 3.26 -7.75
C ARG A 27 4.84 3.86 -8.67
N VAL A 28 5.70 4.70 -8.14
CA VAL A 28 6.86 5.25 -8.87
C VAL A 28 7.87 4.16 -9.12
N THR A 29 8.26 3.95 -10.36
CA THR A 29 9.34 3.02 -10.73
C THR A 29 10.66 3.76 -10.95
N GLU A 30 10.61 4.97 -11.49
CA GLU A 30 11.78 5.78 -11.80
C GLU A 30 11.45 7.28 -11.74
N ALA A 31 12.41 8.08 -11.29
CA ALA A 31 12.34 9.55 -11.34
C ALA A 31 13.13 10.05 -12.55
N GLY A 32 12.46 10.78 -13.45
CA GLY A 32 13.07 11.42 -14.61
C GLY A 32 13.02 12.94 -14.52
N ALA A 33 13.72 13.62 -15.44
CA ALA A 33 13.77 15.09 -15.49
C ALA A 33 12.38 15.72 -15.75
N ASP A 34 11.57 15.09 -16.60
CA ASP A 34 10.26 15.63 -17.04
C ASP A 34 9.06 15.06 -16.25
N GLY A 35 9.29 14.07 -15.38
CA GLY A 35 8.21 13.34 -14.72
C GLY A 35 8.65 12.08 -14.00
N LEU A 36 7.68 11.44 -13.37
CA LEU A 36 7.84 10.14 -12.73
C LEU A 36 7.31 9.04 -13.64
N ALA A 37 8.11 8.01 -13.88
CA ALA A 37 7.60 6.76 -14.44
C ALA A 37 6.86 6.02 -13.32
N VAL A 38 5.63 5.61 -13.59
CA VAL A 38 4.76 4.96 -12.61
C VAL A 38 4.03 3.77 -13.22
N VAL A 39 3.64 2.83 -12.37
CA VAL A 39 2.76 1.69 -12.72
C VAL A 39 1.51 1.70 -11.86
N ASP A 40 0.46 1.00 -12.27
CA ASP A 40 -0.67 0.72 -11.38
C ASP A 40 -0.16 -0.04 -10.14
N ALA A 41 -0.46 0.46 -8.93
CA ALA A 41 0.13 -0.12 -7.72
C ALA A 41 -0.43 -1.51 -7.38
N ALA A 42 -1.67 -1.81 -7.78
CA ALA A 42 -2.35 -3.07 -7.44
C ALA A 42 -2.00 -4.21 -8.41
N ALA A 43 -1.69 -3.88 -9.65
CA ALA A 43 -1.45 -4.87 -10.70
C ALA A 43 -0.06 -4.78 -11.36
N LEU A 44 0.72 -3.74 -11.07
CA LEU A 44 2.01 -3.45 -11.72
C LEU A 44 1.93 -3.48 -13.25
N ASN A 45 0.80 -2.97 -13.78
CA ASN A 45 0.53 -2.91 -15.20
C ASN A 45 1.47 -1.94 -15.94
N ARG A 46 1.31 -1.86 -17.27
CA ARG A 46 2.16 -1.07 -18.17
C ARG A 46 2.55 0.30 -17.60
N PRO A 47 3.86 0.63 -17.60
CA PRO A 47 4.35 1.93 -17.15
C PRO A 47 3.70 3.11 -17.88
N ARG A 48 3.46 4.19 -17.15
CA ARG A 48 2.99 5.49 -17.63
C ARG A 48 3.77 6.62 -16.98
N THR A 49 3.72 7.81 -17.57
CA THR A 49 4.43 8.98 -17.03
C THR A 49 3.49 9.95 -16.33
N VAL A 50 3.86 10.39 -15.14
CA VAL A 50 3.19 11.46 -14.39
C VAL A 50 4.08 12.71 -14.38
N PRO A 51 3.65 13.84 -14.97
CA PRO A 51 4.42 15.08 -14.94
C PRO A 51 4.63 15.60 -13.51
N LEU A 52 5.81 16.15 -13.21
CA LEU A 52 6.10 16.73 -11.88
C LEU A 52 5.12 17.86 -11.51
N ALA A 53 4.63 18.62 -12.49
CA ALA A 53 3.70 19.73 -12.31
C ALA A 53 2.34 19.33 -11.69
N VAL A 54 1.96 18.06 -11.81
CA VAL A 54 0.71 17.52 -11.24
C VAL A 54 0.91 16.83 -9.89
N LEU A 55 2.14 16.77 -9.39
CA LEU A 55 2.43 16.29 -8.04
C LEU A 55 2.04 17.35 -7.00
N ARG A 56 1.55 16.87 -5.86
CA ARG A 56 1.13 17.66 -4.71
C ARG A 56 1.76 17.03 -3.47
N LEU A 57 2.42 17.84 -2.65
CA LEU A 57 3.07 17.36 -1.43
C LEU A 57 2.07 16.95 -0.34
N TYR A 58 0.89 17.56 -0.34
CA TYR A 58 -0.17 17.31 0.62
C TYR A 58 -1.53 17.52 -0.04
N GLU A 59 -2.54 16.84 0.49
CA GLU A 59 -3.93 17.03 0.11
C GLU A 59 -4.43 18.33 0.73
N VAL A 60 -4.43 19.42 -0.03
CA VAL A 60 -4.91 20.71 0.49
C VAL A 60 -6.43 20.77 0.36
N LEU A 61 -7.12 20.44 1.45
CA LEU A 61 -8.55 20.73 1.60
C LEU A 61 -8.72 22.23 1.95
N TYR A 62 -8.52 23.13 0.98
CA TYR A 62 -8.97 24.51 1.17
C TYR A 62 -10.50 24.48 1.27
N ARG A 63 -11.04 24.98 2.41
CA ARG A 63 -12.44 24.90 2.88
C ARG A 63 -13.54 25.45 1.94
N SER A 64 -13.28 25.62 0.64
CA SER A 64 -14.25 26.16 -0.32
C SER A 64 -14.02 25.72 -1.77
N ARG A 65 -12.99 24.89 -2.07
CA ARG A 65 -12.73 24.43 -3.44
C ARG A 65 -12.35 22.95 -3.46
N PRO A 66 -12.83 22.17 -4.45
CA PRO A 66 -12.37 20.80 -4.63
C PRO A 66 -10.84 20.78 -4.81
N PRO A 67 -10.15 19.75 -4.30
CA PRO A 67 -8.71 19.62 -4.48
C PRO A 67 -8.36 19.67 -5.97
N ARG A 68 -7.28 20.36 -6.31
CA ARG A 68 -6.82 20.40 -7.70
C ARG A 68 -6.47 18.97 -8.15
N PRO A 69 -6.85 18.58 -9.37
CA PRO A 69 -6.47 17.27 -9.88
C PRO A 69 -4.95 17.14 -9.88
N GLY A 70 -4.48 15.94 -9.55
CA GLY A 70 -3.07 15.67 -9.39
C GLY A 70 -2.82 14.35 -8.69
N TYR A 71 -1.63 14.20 -8.14
CA TYR A 71 -1.22 13.04 -7.37
C TYR A 71 -0.61 13.49 -6.04
N VAL A 72 -0.95 12.79 -4.96
CA VAL A 72 -0.41 13.01 -3.62
C VAL A 72 0.26 11.74 -3.11
N PRO A 73 1.39 11.84 -2.39
CA PRO A 73 1.96 10.70 -1.67
C PRO A 73 0.95 10.09 -0.71
N ILE A 74 0.97 8.77 -0.62
CA ILE A 74 0.13 7.97 0.29
C ILE A 74 1.06 7.03 1.05
N ALA A 75 0.76 6.83 2.33
CA ALA A 75 1.45 5.86 3.14
C ALA A 75 1.07 4.45 2.71
N GLU A 76 2.02 3.53 2.75
CA GLU A 76 1.76 2.21 2.21
C GLU A 76 0.83 1.34 3.05
N HIS A 77 0.80 1.51 4.37
CA HIS A 77 -0.20 0.83 5.20
C HIS A 77 -1.62 1.18 4.72
N GLU A 78 -1.84 2.44 4.33
CA GLU A 78 -3.11 2.92 3.79
C GLU A 78 -3.41 2.26 2.44
N PHE A 79 -2.40 2.12 1.57
CA PHE A 79 -2.57 1.42 0.30
C PHE A 79 -2.86 -0.07 0.48
N VAL A 80 -2.12 -0.76 1.34
CA VAL A 80 -2.34 -2.19 1.60
C VAL A 80 -3.70 -2.40 2.25
N HIS A 81 -4.12 -1.53 3.16
CA HIS A 81 -5.47 -1.55 3.71
C HIS A 81 -6.52 -1.43 2.60
N GLN A 82 -6.42 -0.42 1.73
CA GLN A 82 -7.36 -0.24 0.61
C GLN A 82 -7.36 -1.41 -0.37
N LEU A 83 -6.18 -2.01 -0.61
CA LEU A 83 -6.03 -3.17 -1.47
C LEU A 83 -6.75 -4.40 -0.90
N LEU A 84 -6.54 -4.69 0.39
CA LEU A 84 -7.13 -5.84 1.06
C LEU A 84 -8.64 -5.66 1.25
N ASP A 85 -9.07 -4.46 1.63
CA ASP A 85 -10.48 -4.08 1.72
C ASP A 85 -11.21 -4.35 0.39
N ALA A 86 -10.66 -3.86 -0.72
CA ALA A 86 -11.24 -4.10 -2.05
C ALA A 86 -11.28 -5.59 -2.46
N VAL A 87 -10.33 -6.40 -1.97
CA VAL A 87 -10.32 -7.86 -2.22
C VAL A 87 -11.43 -8.54 -1.42
N VAL A 88 -11.57 -8.18 -0.14
CA VAL A 88 -12.60 -8.74 0.74
C VAL A 88 -13.99 -8.37 0.22
N CYS A 89 -14.23 -7.09 -0.09
CA CYS A 89 -15.53 -6.66 -0.59
C CYS A 89 -15.89 -7.35 -1.91
N LYS A 90 -14.88 -7.62 -2.76
CA LYS A 90 -15.08 -8.38 -3.99
C LYS A 90 -15.34 -9.87 -3.75
N ALA A 91 -14.70 -10.47 -2.76
CA ALA A 91 -14.83 -11.90 -2.48
C ALA A 91 -16.22 -12.23 -1.91
N PHE A 92 -16.76 -11.36 -1.07
CA PHE A 92 -18.05 -11.58 -0.41
C PHE A 92 -19.22 -10.80 -1.03
N ASP A 93 -18.97 -10.01 -2.08
CA ASP A 93 -19.98 -9.13 -2.72
C ASP A 93 -20.71 -8.23 -1.71
N GLN A 94 -20.00 -7.83 -0.65
CA GLN A 94 -20.52 -7.05 0.45
C GLN A 94 -19.48 -6.01 0.88
N ASP A 95 -19.93 -4.80 1.19
CA ASP A 95 -19.08 -3.79 1.83
C ASP A 95 -19.01 -4.08 3.33
N ASP A 96 -17.84 -4.52 3.81
CA ASP A 96 -17.58 -4.68 5.25
C ASP A 96 -16.43 -3.74 5.67
N PRO A 97 -16.75 -2.58 6.28
CA PRO A 97 -15.73 -1.61 6.69
C PRO A 97 -14.81 -2.11 7.80
N CYS A 98 -15.10 -3.26 8.41
CA CYS A 98 -14.30 -3.89 9.45
C CYS A 98 -13.55 -5.15 8.96
N ALA A 99 -13.56 -5.41 7.65
CA ALA A 99 -12.87 -6.55 7.05
C ALA A 99 -11.36 -6.58 7.35
N VAL A 100 -10.74 -5.40 7.34
CA VAL A 100 -9.34 -5.20 7.66
C VAL A 100 -9.27 -4.49 9.01
N ASP A 101 -8.86 -5.21 10.05
CA ASP A 101 -8.79 -4.70 11.42
C ASP A 101 -7.69 -3.63 11.54
N TYR A 102 -6.48 -3.98 11.09
CA TYR A 102 -5.42 -2.99 10.95
C TYR A 102 -4.34 -3.44 9.96
N VAL A 103 -3.59 -2.46 9.46
CA VAL A 103 -2.35 -2.69 8.70
C VAL A 103 -1.24 -1.89 9.35
N ARG A 104 -0.17 -2.58 9.74
CA ARG A 104 1.04 -1.97 10.29
C ARG A 104 2.21 -2.26 9.37
N THR A 105 2.97 -1.22 9.04
CA THR A 105 4.11 -1.32 8.15
C THR A 105 5.32 -0.65 8.73
N HIS A 106 6.48 -1.26 8.57
CA HIS A 106 7.72 -0.67 9.03
C HIS A 106 8.18 0.48 8.10
N PRO A 107 8.76 1.57 8.63
CA PRO A 107 9.27 2.68 7.80
C PRO A 107 10.35 2.24 6.81
N ASP A 108 11.20 1.30 7.23
CA ASP A 108 12.05 0.52 6.33
C ASP A 108 11.28 -0.69 5.81
N TRP A 109 10.91 -0.63 4.53
CA TRP A 109 10.17 -1.66 3.81
C TRP A 109 10.90 -3.00 3.71
N ALA A 110 12.22 -3.01 3.93
CA ALA A 110 12.96 -4.25 4.09
C ALA A 110 12.53 -5.02 5.36
N ALA A 111 11.85 -4.42 6.32
CA ALA A 111 11.31 -5.17 7.46
C ALA A 111 9.89 -5.73 7.23
N GLY A 112 9.19 -5.22 6.20
CA GLY A 112 7.82 -5.65 5.85
C GLY A 112 6.72 -5.06 6.73
N GLY A 113 5.58 -5.74 6.78
CA GLY A 113 4.41 -5.34 7.55
C GLY A 113 3.50 -6.53 7.91
N ILE A 114 2.47 -6.24 8.70
CA ILE A 114 1.42 -7.17 9.12
C ILE A 114 0.07 -6.54 8.80
N ALA A 115 -0.81 -7.31 8.16
CA ALA A 115 -2.22 -6.99 7.99
C ALA A 115 -3.05 -7.99 8.78
N ARG A 116 -4.01 -7.50 9.56
CA ARG A 116 -4.95 -8.32 10.30
C ARG A 116 -6.33 -8.22 9.66
N LEU A 117 -6.97 -9.37 9.50
CA LEU A 117 -8.28 -9.55 8.88
C LEU A 117 -9.23 -10.17 9.90
N THR A 118 -10.51 -9.82 9.83
CA THR A 118 -11.55 -10.36 10.71
C THR A 118 -12.07 -11.74 10.27
N TYR A 119 -11.72 -12.17 9.07
CA TYR A 119 -12.08 -13.46 8.48
C TYR A 119 -11.00 -14.52 8.69
N ASP A 120 -11.43 -15.78 8.66
CA ASP A 120 -10.52 -16.90 8.77
C ASP A 120 -9.63 -17.01 7.52
N TYR A 121 -8.45 -17.57 7.69
CA TYR A 121 -7.46 -17.63 6.63
C TYR A 121 -7.97 -18.45 5.44
N GLU A 122 -8.68 -19.54 5.71
CA GLU A 122 -9.28 -20.42 4.72
C GLU A 122 -10.31 -19.72 3.84
N GLU A 123 -10.96 -18.67 4.35
CA GLU A 123 -12.01 -17.93 3.64
C GLU A 123 -11.42 -16.91 2.68
N ILE A 124 -10.41 -16.14 3.11
CA ILE A 124 -9.95 -14.96 2.37
C ILE A 124 -8.43 -14.88 2.16
N GLY A 125 -7.64 -15.57 2.97
CA GLY A 125 -6.18 -15.50 2.97
C GLY A 125 -5.54 -15.67 1.59
N PRO A 126 -5.84 -16.75 0.84
CA PRO A 126 -5.30 -16.96 -0.49
C PRO A 126 -5.63 -15.84 -1.51
N ALA A 127 -6.81 -15.22 -1.40
CA ALA A 127 -7.20 -14.11 -2.27
C ALA A 127 -6.39 -12.85 -1.97
N CYS A 128 -6.20 -12.56 -0.67
CA CYS A 128 -5.37 -11.45 -0.20
C CYS A 128 -3.90 -11.63 -0.57
N GLU A 129 -3.32 -12.82 -0.39
CA GLU A 129 -1.94 -13.12 -0.80
C GLU A 129 -1.75 -12.92 -2.30
N LYS A 130 -2.69 -13.39 -3.12
CA LYS A 130 -2.65 -13.20 -4.57
C LYS A 130 -2.74 -11.73 -4.99
N ALA A 131 -3.54 -10.93 -4.28
CA ALA A 131 -3.64 -9.50 -4.54
C ALA A 131 -2.34 -8.76 -4.16
N LEU A 132 -1.77 -9.10 -3.00
CA LEU A 132 -0.46 -8.61 -2.56
C LEU A 132 0.64 -9.01 -3.56
N ALA A 133 0.66 -10.26 -4.03
CA ALA A 133 1.60 -10.72 -5.06
C ALA A 133 1.50 -9.91 -6.36
N ARG A 134 0.27 -9.64 -6.84
CA ARG A 134 0.05 -8.79 -8.02
C ARG A 134 0.53 -7.35 -7.83
N ALA A 135 0.44 -6.87 -6.59
CA ALA A 135 0.93 -5.55 -6.21
C ALA A 135 2.44 -5.55 -5.90
N GLY A 136 3.17 -6.64 -6.15
CA GLY A 136 4.62 -6.75 -5.94
C GLY A 136 5.07 -7.05 -4.51
N TYR A 137 4.21 -7.67 -3.71
CA TYR A 137 4.55 -8.11 -2.35
C TYR A 137 4.62 -9.64 -2.27
N GLY A 138 5.60 -10.17 -1.54
CA GLY A 138 5.47 -11.50 -0.94
C GLY A 138 4.54 -11.41 0.27
N ALA A 139 3.70 -12.41 0.47
CA ALA A 139 2.80 -12.50 1.61
C ALA A 139 2.70 -13.96 2.08
N GLU A 140 2.58 -14.17 3.39
CA GLU A 140 2.33 -15.50 3.98
C GLU A 140 1.46 -15.37 5.25
N PRO A 141 0.85 -16.47 5.71
CA PRO A 141 0.07 -16.50 6.94
C PRO A 141 0.93 -16.19 8.17
N ALA A 142 0.39 -15.40 9.09
CA ALA A 142 1.04 -15.01 10.34
C ALA A 142 0.25 -15.50 11.56
N PRO A 143 0.11 -16.82 11.78
CA PRO A 143 -0.83 -17.37 12.78
C PRO A 143 -0.52 -16.94 14.22
N ARG A 144 0.75 -16.63 14.54
CA ARG A 144 1.15 -16.11 15.86
C ARG A 144 0.65 -14.68 16.15
N HIS A 145 0.12 -13.99 15.15
CA HIS A 145 -0.44 -12.64 15.25
C HIS A 145 -1.96 -12.61 15.04
N GLY A 146 -2.59 -13.77 14.79
CA GLY A 146 -4.04 -13.92 14.84
C GLY A 146 -4.50 -14.01 16.30
N SER A 147 -5.69 -13.49 16.59
CA SER A 147 -6.34 -13.70 17.90
C SER A 147 -7.83 -13.92 17.71
N GLY A 148 -8.39 -14.98 18.30
CA GLY A 148 -9.82 -15.27 18.22
C GLY A 148 -10.28 -15.67 16.82
N TYR A 149 -11.38 -15.05 16.35
CA TYR A 149 -11.92 -15.18 14.99
C TYR A 149 -11.21 -14.16 14.08
N GLY A 150 -10.46 -14.63 13.09
CA GLY A 150 -9.68 -13.78 12.20
C GLY A 150 -8.24 -14.23 11.98
N CYS A 151 -7.68 -13.86 10.83
CA CYS A 151 -6.31 -14.21 10.44
C CYS A 151 -5.40 -12.99 10.32
N ALA A 152 -4.10 -13.25 10.23
CA ALA A 152 -3.10 -12.22 9.95
C ALA A 152 -2.22 -12.67 8.79
N LEU A 153 -1.80 -11.71 7.97
CA LEU A 153 -0.86 -11.89 6.87
C LEU A 153 0.38 -11.04 7.15
N ARG A 154 1.55 -11.65 6.99
CA ARG A 154 2.81 -10.92 6.97
C ARG A 154 3.18 -10.68 5.51
N PHE A 155 3.58 -9.45 5.17
CA PHE A 155 3.89 -9.08 3.79
C PHE A 155 5.14 -8.21 3.67
N ARG A 156 5.78 -8.23 2.49
CA ARG A 156 7.01 -7.47 2.18
C ARG A 156 7.16 -7.25 0.68
N ARG A 157 7.75 -6.14 0.23
CA ARG A 157 8.02 -5.88 -1.20
C ARG A 157 9.02 -6.88 -1.80
N GLN A 158 8.80 -7.29 -3.05
CA GLN A 158 9.64 -8.26 -3.76
C GLN A 158 10.93 -7.66 -4.37
N ASP A 159 11.03 -6.33 -4.49
CA ASP A 159 12.06 -5.64 -5.29
C ASP A 159 13.48 -5.60 -4.67
N HIS A 160 13.72 -6.30 -3.57
CA HIS A 160 15.05 -6.49 -2.99
C HIS A 160 15.25 -7.95 -2.62
N HIS A 161 16.46 -8.47 -2.86
CA HIS A 161 16.96 -9.85 -2.70
C HIS A 161 16.75 -10.53 -1.32
N LEU A 162 15.55 -10.51 -0.77
CA LEU A 162 15.11 -11.26 0.40
C LEU A 162 13.65 -11.65 0.22
N CYS A 163 13.43 -12.67 -0.60
CA CYS A 163 12.27 -13.53 -0.42
C CYS A 163 12.64 -14.98 -0.78
N PRO A 164 13.15 -15.77 0.19
CA PRO A 164 12.98 -17.21 0.10
C PRO A 164 11.80 -17.72 0.92
N MET A 165 11.56 -17.26 2.16
CA MET A 165 10.38 -17.54 3.00
C MET A 165 10.60 -16.86 4.36
N LEU A 166 10.23 -15.58 4.52
CA LEU A 166 10.14 -14.81 5.78
C LEU A 166 11.06 -15.18 6.98
N GLU A 167 12.36 -15.43 6.74
CA GLU A 167 13.25 -16.13 7.69
C GLU A 167 13.60 -15.39 9.00
N LYS A 168 13.29 -14.10 9.14
CA LYS A 168 13.42 -13.43 10.44
C LYS A 168 12.21 -12.55 10.71
N PRO A 169 11.52 -12.69 11.87
CA PRO A 169 10.60 -11.65 12.33
C PRO A 169 11.35 -10.31 12.42
N PRO A 170 10.68 -9.16 12.27
CA PRO A 170 11.32 -7.87 12.49
C PRO A 170 12.02 -7.93 13.85
N ARG A 171 13.31 -7.59 13.91
CA ARG A 171 13.96 -7.33 15.20
C ARG A 171 13.24 -6.10 15.75
N ASP A 172 12.70 -6.22 16.97
CA ASP A 172 11.86 -5.23 17.65
C ASP A 172 10.34 -5.34 17.36
N LEU A 173 9.80 -6.54 17.61
CA LEU A 173 8.38 -6.74 17.89
C LEU A 173 8.00 -6.46 19.36
N GLU A 174 8.94 -6.06 20.22
CA GLU A 174 8.58 -5.54 21.56
C GLU A 174 7.82 -4.22 21.37
N GLY A 175 6.49 -4.25 21.55
CA GLY A 175 5.56 -3.17 21.20
C GLY A 175 4.74 -3.41 19.92
N TRP A 176 4.74 -4.64 19.40
CA TRP A 176 3.90 -5.13 18.30
C TRP A 176 2.87 -6.19 18.74
N GLU A 177 2.54 -6.23 20.02
CA GLU A 177 1.30 -6.88 20.48
C GLU A 177 0.16 -5.84 20.51
N PRO A 178 -1.09 -6.27 20.25
CA PRO A 178 -2.27 -5.39 20.24
C PRO A 178 -2.46 -4.61 21.55
#